data_AF-A0A5B0GKG6-F1
#
_entry.id   AF-A0A5B0GKG6-F1
#
_cell.length_a   1.000
_cell.length_b   1.000
_cell.length_c   1.000
_cell.angle_alpha   90.00
_cell.angle_beta   90.00
_cell.angle_gamma   90.00
#
_symmetry.space_group_name_H-M   'P 1'
#
loop_
_entity.id
_entity.type
_entity.pdbx_description
1 polymer ?
#
loop_
_entity_poly.entity_id
_entity_poly.type
_entity_poly.pdbx_seq_one_letter_code
_entity_poly.pdbx_strand_id
1 'polypeptide(L)'
;LEDYLGAVLAVESNARAESGARQRIRYAGFPAIKTITDFDFTAQPAVDRAQIARLEAGGWLSEARNIVLLGPPGTGKTHLATALAIAAAHAGHRVAFAPATGWITRLAEAHRTNRLDAELRKISRYGLIVIDEVGYIPFDTE
;
A
#
# COMPACT_ATOMS: atom_id res chain seq x y z
N LEU A 1 -17.33 -23.46 29.07
CA LEU A 1 -16.88 -22.14 29.59
C LEU A 1 -15.63 -21.68 28.85
N GLU A 2 -14.62 -22.55 28.71
CA GLU A 2 -13.39 -22.29 27.93
C GLU A 2 -13.69 -21.96 26.45
N ASP A 3 -14.57 -22.73 25.78
CA ASP A 3 -14.97 -22.45 24.39
C ASP A 3 -15.67 -21.10 24.22
N TYR A 4 -16.49 -20.70 25.20
CA TYR A 4 -17.18 -19.41 25.19
C TYR A 4 -16.20 -18.25 25.38
N LEU A 5 -15.25 -18.39 26.32
CA LEU A 5 -14.21 -17.39 26.54
C LEU A 5 -13.29 -17.27 25.32
N GLY A 6 -12.93 -18.39 24.70
CA GLY A 6 -12.17 -18.43 23.45
C GLY A 6 -12.90 -17.71 22.30
N ALA A 7 -14.20 -17.95 22.15
CA ALA A 7 -15.01 -17.29 21.12
C ALA A 7 -15.12 -15.77 21.35
N VAL A 8 -15.36 -15.32 22.59
CA VAL A 8 -15.45 -13.89 22.91
C VAL A 8 -14.12 -13.19 22.68
N LEU A 9 -13.00 -13.79 23.10
CA LEU A 9 -11.66 -13.24 22.88
C LEU A 9 -11.33 -13.15 21.38
N ALA A 10 -11.71 -14.15 20.59
CA ALA A 10 -11.50 -14.13 19.13
C ALA A 10 -12.27 -12.99 18.47
N VAL A 11 -13.53 -12.76 18.87
CA VAL A 11 -14.36 -11.64 18.37
C VAL A 11 -13.71 -10.30 18.69
N GLU A 12 -13.27 -10.08 19.93
CA GLU A 12 -12.64 -8.82 20.32
C GLU A 12 -11.31 -8.60 19.59
N SER A 13 -10.48 -9.64 19.49
CA SER A 13 -9.21 -9.60 18.76
C SER A 13 -9.42 -9.21 17.29
N ASN A 14 -10.40 -9.83 16.63
CA ASN A 14 -10.76 -9.53 15.25
C ASN A 14 -11.26 -8.08 15.11
N ALA A 15 -12.12 -7.60 16.02
CA ALA A 15 -12.61 -6.23 16.00
C ALA A 15 -11.47 -5.20 16.16
N ARG A 16 -10.50 -5.48 17.03
CA ARG A 16 -9.31 -4.62 17.20
C ARG A 16 -8.41 -4.63 15.96
N ALA A 17 -8.16 -5.81 15.37
CA ALA A 17 -7.37 -5.93 14.16
C ALA A 17 -8.01 -5.16 12.98
N GLU A 18 -9.33 -5.30 12.83
CA GLU A 18 -10.09 -4.63 11.79
C GLU A 18 -10.13 -3.11 11.99
N SER A 19 -10.36 -2.65 13.22
CA SER A 19 -10.28 -1.23 13.58
C SER A 19 -8.91 -0.64 13.25
N GLY A 20 -7.84 -1.38 13.59
CA GLY A 20 -6.47 -1.00 13.25
C GLY A 20 -6.24 -0.92 11.74
N ALA A 21 -6.75 -1.88 10.97
CA ALA A 21 -6.65 -1.88 9.51
C ALA A 21 -7.38 -0.68 8.90
N ARG A 22 -8.63 -0.43 9.31
CA ARG A 22 -9.42 0.74 8.87
C ARG A 22 -8.69 2.05 9.15
N GLN A 23 -8.06 2.17 10.33
CA GLN A 23 -7.27 3.35 10.67
C GLN A 23 -6.07 3.53 9.73
N ARG A 24 -5.31 2.46 9.47
CA ARG A 24 -4.17 2.49 8.54
C ARG A 24 -4.60 2.85 7.13
N ILE A 25 -5.70 2.28 6.64
CA ILE A 25 -6.28 2.58 5.32
C ILE A 25 -6.72 4.05 5.23
N ARG A 26 -7.42 4.56 6.25
CA ARG A 26 -7.89 5.95 6.31
C ARG A 26 -6.75 6.96 6.23
N TYR A 27 -5.61 6.68 6.86
CA TYR A 27 -4.45 7.58 6.87
C TYR A 27 -3.46 7.34 5.72
N ALA A 28 -3.71 6.35 4.87
CA ALA A 28 -2.79 5.99 3.80
C ALA A 28 -2.74 7.02 2.66
N GLY A 29 -3.81 7.79 2.45
CA GLY A 29 -3.90 8.75 1.34
C GLY A 29 -4.32 8.13 0.00
N PHE A 30 -5.01 6.99 0.02
CA PHE A 30 -5.50 6.35 -1.21
C PHE A 30 -6.51 7.26 -1.95
N PRO A 31 -6.45 7.34 -3.30
CA PRO A 31 -7.41 8.10 -4.09
C PRO A 31 -8.81 7.47 -4.08
N ALA A 32 -8.88 6.15 -3.93
CA ALA A 32 -10.10 5.38 -3.76
C ALA A 32 -9.79 4.09 -2.99
N ILE A 33 -10.79 3.50 -2.33
CA ILE A 33 -10.67 2.16 -1.75
C ILE A 33 -11.02 1.14 -2.83
N LYS A 34 -10.04 0.35 -3.24
CA LYS A 34 -10.15 -0.68 -4.28
C LYS A 34 -9.41 -1.92 -3.84
N THR A 35 -10.11 -3.03 -3.69
CA THR A 35 -9.55 -4.33 -3.28
C THR A 35 -9.22 -5.21 -4.49
N ILE A 36 -8.53 -6.34 -4.28
CA ILE A 36 -8.24 -7.28 -5.37
C ILE A 36 -9.54 -7.89 -5.93
N THR A 37 -10.55 -8.08 -5.08
CA THR A 37 -11.89 -8.56 -5.49
C THR A 37 -12.59 -7.59 -6.47
N ASP A 38 -12.30 -6.29 -6.37
CA ASP A 38 -12.86 -5.28 -7.28
C ASP A 38 -12.15 -5.24 -8.64
N PHE A 39 -11.03 -5.95 -8.81
CA PHE A 39 -10.23 -5.90 -10.04
C PHE A 39 -10.81 -6.82 -11.12
N ASP A 40 -11.18 -6.23 -12.26
CA ASP A 40 -11.66 -6.98 -13.42
C ASP A 40 -10.49 -7.57 -14.22
N PHE A 41 -10.10 -8.78 -13.83
CA PHE A 41 -9.12 -9.59 -14.56
C PHE A 41 -9.60 -10.05 -15.95
N THR A 42 -10.90 -9.97 -16.27
CA THR A 42 -11.38 -10.27 -17.63
C THR A 42 -11.06 -9.14 -18.60
N ALA A 43 -11.04 -7.90 -18.10
CA ALA A 43 -10.60 -6.72 -18.86
C ALA A 43 -9.06 -6.65 -19.04
N GLN A 44 -8.29 -7.38 -18.22
CA GLN A 44 -6.82 -7.41 -18.27
C GLN A 44 -6.29 -8.87 -18.22
N PRO A 45 -6.52 -9.69 -19.27
CA PRO A 45 -6.18 -11.11 -19.26
C PRO A 45 -4.68 -11.41 -19.23
N ALA A 46 -3.83 -10.42 -19.53
CA ALA A 46 -2.37 -10.53 -19.41
C ALA A 46 -1.87 -10.52 -17.95
N VAL A 47 -2.71 -10.12 -16.99
CA VAL A 47 -2.35 -10.11 -15.57
C VAL A 47 -2.52 -11.52 -15.00
N ASP A 48 -1.40 -12.11 -14.58
CA ASP A 48 -1.41 -13.43 -13.92
C ASP A 48 -2.07 -13.35 -12.54
N ARG A 49 -3.28 -13.90 -12.43
CA ARG A 49 -4.06 -14.00 -11.18
C ARG A 49 -3.30 -14.71 -10.07
N ALA A 50 -2.55 -15.77 -10.38
CA ALA A 50 -1.79 -16.51 -9.37
C ALA A 50 -0.62 -15.69 -8.84
N GLN A 51 0.03 -14.90 -9.69
CA GLN A 51 1.03 -13.93 -9.26
C GLN A 51 0.41 -12.85 -8.35
N ILE A 52 -0.72 -12.26 -8.74
CA ILE A 52 -1.39 -11.25 -7.91
C ILE A 52 -1.81 -11.81 -6.55
N ALA A 53 -2.36 -13.03 -6.49
CA ALA A 53 -2.71 -13.67 -5.23
C ALA A 53 -1.49 -13.90 -4.32
N ARG A 54 -0.33 -14.27 -4.87
CA ARG A 54 0.92 -14.37 -4.11
C ARG A 54 1.39 -13.01 -3.57
N LEU A 55 1.23 -11.95 -4.35
CA LEU A 55 1.55 -10.59 -3.91
C LEU A 55 0.59 -10.12 -2.81
N GLU A 56 -0.70 -10.43 -2.93
CA GLU A 56 -1.72 -10.12 -1.92
C GLU A 56 -1.45 -10.83 -0.59
N ALA A 57 -0.93 -12.05 -0.63
CA ALA A 57 -0.50 -12.79 0.58
C ALA A 57 0.65 -12.11 1.35
N GLY A 58 1.36 -11.14 0.74
CA GLY A 58 2.23 -10.21 1.46
C GLY A 58 3.63 -10.73 1.82
N GLY A 59 4.04 -11.94 1.42
CA GLY A 59 5.36 -12.49 1.77
C GLY A 59 6.56 -11.63 1.33
N TRP A 60 6.39 -10.82 0.28
CA TRP A 60 7.39 -9.88 -0.20
C TRP A 60 7.65 -8.70 0.76
N LEU A 61 6.69 -8.37 1.63
CA LEU A 61 6.82 -7.29 2.62
C LEU A 61 7.87 -7.63 3.67
N SER A 62 7.88 -8.86 4.18
CA SER A 62 8.89 -9.32 5.16
C SER A 62 10.28 -9.45 4.55
N GLU A 63 10.36 -9.69 3.25
CA GLU A 63 11.62 -9.75 2.50
C GLU A 63 12.11 -8.38 2.02
N ALA A 64 11.37 -7.30 2.32
CA ALA A 64 11.64 -5.95 1.84
C ALA A 64 11.87 -5.85 0.31
N ARG A 65 11.15 -6.67 -0.47
CA ARG A 65 11.25 -6.67 -1.94
C ARG A 65 10.34 -5.61 -2.54
N ASN A 66 10.84 -4.92 -3.57
CA ASN A 66 10.05 -3.93 -4.29
C ASN A 66 9.18 -4.58 -5.38
N ILE A 67 7.98 -4.02 -5.59
CA ILE A 67 7.10 -4.37 -6.70
C ILE A 67 7.06 -3.20 -7.67
N VAL A 68 7.26 -3.49 -8.95
CA VAL A 68 7.10 -2.52 -10.02
C VAL A 68 6.00 -3.01 -10.95
N LEU A 69 4.94 -2.22 -11.10
CA LEU A 69 3.84 -2.49 -12.02
C LEU A 69 4.09 -1.74 -13.32
N LEU A 70 4.30 -2.48 -14.41
CA LEU A 70 4.61 -1.92 -15.73
C LEU A 70 3.44 -2.18 -16.69
N GLY A 71 3.15 -1.20 -17.55
CA GLY A 71 2.16 -1.32 -18.61
C GLY A 71 1.59 0.03 -19.05
N PRO A 72 0.88 0.07 -20.19
CA PRO A 72 0.24 1.29 -20.70
C PRO A 72 -0.72 1.96 -19.69
N PRO A 73 -1.04 3.25 -19.84
CA PRO A 73 -2.12 3.89 -19.07
C PRO A 73 -3.43 3.10 -19.17
N GLY A 74 -4.23 3.09 -18.09
CA GLY A 74 -5.53 2.41 -18.07
C GLY A 74 -5.51 0.90 -17.80
N THR A 75 -4.35 0.26 -17.62
CA THR A 75 -4.26 -1.18 -17.31
C THR A 75 -4.52 -1.55 -15.84
N GLY A 76 -4.98 -0.60 -15.02
CA GLY A 76 -5.32 -0.86 -13.62
C GLY A 76 -4.13 -0.95 -12.65
N LYS A 77 -2.95 -0.44 -13.01
CA LYS A 77 -1.77 -0.40 -12.12
C LYS A 77 -2.07 0.29 -10.77
N THR A 78 -2.69 1.47 -10.80
CA THR A 78 -3.10 2.21 -9.59
C THR A 78 -4.08 1.39 -8.74
N HIS A 79 -5.00 0.67 -9.37
CA HIS A 79 -5.92 -0.23 -8.66
C HIS A 79 -5.14 -1.34 -7.96
N LEU A 80 -4.29 -2.08 -8.69
CA LEU A 80 -3.50 -3.18 -8.12
C LEU A 80 -2.59 -2.69 -6.99
N ALA A 81 -1.90 -1.56 -7.16
CA ALA A 81 -1.06 -0.97 -6.12
C ALA A 81 -1.87 -0.61 -4.86
N THR A 82 -3.05 -0.01 -5.05
CA THR A 82 -3.98 0.34 -3.96
C THR A 82 -4.48 -0.91 -3.24
N ALA A 83 -4.87 -1.94 -3.99
CA ALA A 83 -5.40 -3.18 -3.45
C ALA A 83 -4.35 -3.97 -2.65
N LEU A 84 -3.12 -4.07 -3.17
CA LEU A 84 -2.00 -4.67 -2.44
C LEU A 84 -1.67 -3.89 -1.17
N ALA A 85 -1.74 -2.56 -1.20
CA ALA A 85 -1.52 -1.74 -0.01
C ALA A 85 -2.66 -1.88 1.01
N ILE A 86 -3.91 -2.04 0.59
CA ILE A 86 -5.02 -2.37 1.48
C ILE A 86 -4.81 -3.74 2.12
N ALA A 87 -4.40 -4.76 1.36
CA ALA A 87 -4.05 -6.07 1.91
C ALA A 87 -2.92 -5.98 2.95
N ALA A 88 -1.86 -5.23 2.66
CA ALA A 88 -0.79 -4.96 3.62
C ALA A 88 -1.29 -4.24 4.89
N ALA A 89 -2.23 -3.30 4.74
CA ALA A 89 -2.86 -2.62 5.87
C ALA A 89 -3.68 -3.59 6.72
N HIS A 90 -4.40 -4.54 6.12
CA HIS A 90 -5.08 -5.62 6.86
C HIS A 90 -4.08 -6.53 7.59
N ALA A 91 -2.93 -6.81 7.00
CA ALA A 91 -1.84 -7.57 7.62
C ALA A 91 -1.05 -6.83 8.72
N GLY A 92 -1.44 -5.60 9.08
CA GLY A 92 -0.81 -4.85 10.18
C GLY A 92 0.18 -3.77 9.76
N HIS A 93 0.56 -3.70 8.48
CA HIS A 93 1.57 -2.77 8.01
C HIS A 93 1.01 -1.36 7.85
N ARG A 94 1.75 -0.37 8.37
CA ARG A 94 1.48 1.04 8.08
C ARG A 94 1.79 1.29 6.60
N VAL A 95 0.84 1.86 5.90
CA VAL A 95 0.91 2.09 4.45
C VAL A 95 0.80 3.58 4.16
N ALA A 96 1.45 4.03 3.09
CA ALA A 96 1.27 5.37 2.56
C ALA A 96 1.21 5.32 1.03
N PHE A 97 0.37 6.14 0.45
CA PHE A 97 0.18 6.29 -0.99
C PHE A 97 0.31 7.76 -1.33
N ALA A 98 1.10 8.06 -2.37
CA ALA A 98 1.04 9.34 -3.04
C ALA A 98 1.54 9.20 -4.48
N PRO A 99 1.14 10.12 -5.38
CA PRO A 99 1.83 10.30 -6.64
C PRO A 99 3.32 10.61 -6.40
N ALA A 100 4.17 10.25 -7.35
CA ALA A 100 5.61 10.45 -7.26
C ALA A 100 5.97 11.93 -7.07
N THR A 101 5.25 12.82 -7.76
CA THR A 101 5.36 14.29 -7.58
C THR A 101 5.07 14.70 -6.13
N GLY A 102 4.05 14.12 -5.50
CA GLY A 102 3.72 14.37 -4.09
C GLY A 102 4.84 13.97 -3.13
N TRP A 103 5.48 12.82 -3.37
CA TRP A 103 6.66 12.41 -2.60
C TRP A 103 7.84 13.36 -2.80
N ILE A 104 8.14 13.73 -4.04
CA ILE A 104 9.21 14.67 -4.39
C ILE A 104 8.98 16.02 -3.71
N THR A 105 7.79 16.62 -3.86
CA THR A 105 7.46 17.91 -3.25
C THR A 105 7.62 17.86 -1.73
N ARG A 106 7.13 16.79 -1.08
CA ARG A 106 7.27 16.61 0.37
C ARG A 106 8.73 16.55 0.82
N LEU A 107 9.56 15.78 0.11
CA LEU A 107 10.98 15.62 0.45
C LEU A 107 11.78 16.90 0.15
N ALA A 108 11.51 17.56 -0.97
CA ALA A 108 12.14 18.83 -1.33
C ALA A 108 11.83 19.93 -0.31
N GLU A 109 10.57 20.01 0.14
CA GLU A 109 10.16 20.96 1.18
C GLU A 109 10.83 20.68 2.53
N ALA A 110 10.92 19.41 2.91
CA ALA A 110 11.62 18.99 4.12
C ALA A 110 13.11 19.34 4.05
N HIS A 111 13.73 19.19 2.90
CA HIS A 111 15.12 19.58 2.67
C HIS A 111 15.31 21.08 2.79
N ARG A 112 14.48 21.88 2.10
CA ARG A 112 14.50 23.35 2.14
C ARG A 112 14.31 23.93 3.54
N THR A 113 13.53 23.25 4.38
CA THR A 113 13.24 23.66 5.77
C THR A 113 14.17 23.01 6.81
N ASN A 114 15.24 22.33 6.35
CA ASN A 114 16.20 21.61 7.19
C ASN A 114 15.57 20.58 8.14
N ARG A 115 14.52 19.90 7.68
CA ARG A 115 13.75 18.86 8.39
C ARG A 115 13.77 17.51 7.68
N LEU A 116 14.64 17.33 6.69
CA LEU A 116 14.70 16.10 5.89
C LEU A 116 14.86 14.84 6.75
N ASP A 117 15.79 14.85 7.71
CA ASP A 117 16.00 13.70 8.61
C ASP A 117 14.77 13.36 9.47
N ALA A 118 14.00 14.38 9.85
CA ALA A 118 12.77 14.16 10.59
C ALA A 118 11.69 13.55 9.69
N GLU A 119 11.59 13.97 8.43
CA GLU A 119 10.65 13.40 7.47
C GLU A 119 11.04 11.97 7.05
N LEU A 120 12.32 11.69 6.79
CA LEU A 120 12.80 10.34 6.49
C LEU A 120 12.52 9.37 7.65
N ARG A 121 12.71 9.80 8.90
CA ARG A 121 12.34 9.00 10.10
C ARG A 121 10.84 8.79 10.25
N LYS A 122 9.99 9.64 9.69
CA LYS A 122 8.54 9.41 9.64
C LYS A 122 8.22 8.40 8.55
N ILE A 123 8.81 8.56 7.37
CA ILE A 123 8.62 7.71 6.20
C ILE A 123 9.07 6.27 6.49
N SER A 124 10.19 6.09 7.20
CA SER A 124 10.72 4.78 7.59
C SER A 124 9.80 3.97 8.53
N ARG A 125 8.74 4.58 9.07
CA ARG A 125 7.74 3.89 9.90
C ARG A 125 6.66 3.20 9.07
N TYR A 126 6.56 3.51 7.78
CA TYR A 126 5.68 2.79 6.88
C TYR A 126 6.32 1.46 6.51
N GLY A 127 5.56 0.38 6.63
CA GLY A 127 5.96 -0.95 6.15
C GLY A 127 5.77 -1.08 4.64
N LEU A 128 5.02 -0.18 4.01
CA LEU A 128 4.87 -0.09 2.57
C LEU A 128 4.58 1.36 2.13
N ILE A 129 5.29 1.81 1.11
CA ILE A 129 5.09 3.10 0.46
C ILE A 129 4.74 2.82 -1.01
N VAL A 130 3.60 3.34 -1.45
CA VAL A 130 3.17 3.31 -2.85
C VAL A 130 3.51 4.64 -3.50
N ILE A 131 4.27 4.55 -4.58
CA ILE A 131 4.67 5.66 -5.43
C ILE A 131 3.95 5.47 -6.76
N ASP A 132 2.90 6.24 -7.00
CA ASP A 132 2.13 6.15 -8.25
C ASP A 132 2.56 7.22 -9.26
N GLU A 133 2.15 7.07 -10.53
CA GLU A 133 2.36 8.05 -11.59
C GLU A 133 3.85 8.39 -11.87
N VAL A 134 4.76 7.45 -11.57
CA VAL A 134 6.22 7.63 -11.73
C VAL A 134 6.62 7.98 -13.17
N GLY A 135 5.85 7.53 -14.17
CA GLY A 135 6.13 7.76 -15.59
C GLY A 135 6.05 9.21 -16.07
N TYR A 136 5.60 10.15 -15.23
CA TYR A 136 5.52 11.58 -15.55
C TYR A 136 6.64 12.42 -14.93
N ILE A 137 7.57 11.81 -14.19
CA ILE A 137 8.72 12.53 -13.66
C ILE A 137 9.68 12.80 -14.83
N PRO A 138 10.08 14.06 -15.09
CA PRO A 138 11.17 14.32 -16.02
C PRO A 138 12.41 13.63 -15.46
N PHE A 139 12.84 12.55 -16.11
CA PHE A 139 14.13 11.94 -15.82
C PHE A 139 15.18 12.90 -16.33
N ASP A 140 15.75 13.71 -15.43
CA ASP A 140 17.02 14.38 -15.75
C ASP A 140 18.04 13.28 -16.05
N THR A 141 18.39 13.21 -17.33
CA THR A 141 19.45 12.34 -17.83
C THR A 141 20.75 13.10 -17.59
N GLU A 142 21.23 13.09 -16.35
CA GLU A 142 22.64 13.39 -16.06
C GLU A 142 23.44 12.08 -16.02
#